data_AF-A0A554KRW5-F1
#
_entry.id   AF-A0A554KRW5-F1
#
_cell.length_a   1.000
_cell.length_b   1.000
_cell.length_c   1.000
_cell.angle_alpha   90.00
_cell.angle_beta   90.00
_cell.angle_gamma   90.00
#
_symmetry.space_group_name_H-M   'P 1'
#
loop_
_entity.id
_entity.type
_entity.pdbx_description
1 polymer ?
#
loop_
_entity_poly.entity_id
_entity_poly.type
_entity_poly.pdbx_seq_one_letter_code
_entity_poly.pdbx_strand_id
1 'polypeptide(L)'
;MKERGFAQVLLLGALLAVILGVGIYSHQSRLALGDDQKAQPAQENPKENLIKMGDDSYDTKELTINKGDTVTFENIGTQQRWPASNIHPSHNIYPEFDSKKKMAPGEKWSFKFDQPGVWKFHDHLRPSILGVITVKGEAQAAKAEPKKSLPNPSATDSAKFSKTNIMVALKTETEMRYWLETVGPKKIMEKLLADTGGGSVVDCHQESHTVGRLAYQIYGAVAFKDGNASCHSGYYHGAIEQLLKEKGTTNLSKVINEVCESFATQFGIFECLHGVGHGVLAFDDYDMPKAIKTCQLLKDAYSISSCYGGMFMENIVTAQGSGGSKDHETKWASTDPHFPCNSIDQNFEVQYQCYQMQTSWMLSLFDYNFDRVQKECFKARADMIDVCFKSFGRDAAGHTLRNPFKIRDLCAKVPDVQNYYYICVVGATNVIIDFWGDGLSTQATELCRILPETGKRSCYTTLASRLNDLFNTKERRQLICDTFEADYKNLCVNN
;
A
#
# COMPACT_ATOMS: atom_id res chain seq x y z
N MET A 1 -41.03 -48.22 -7.82
CA MET A 1 -41.73 -47.33 -6.86
C MET A 1 -40.92 -46.04 -6.84
N LYS A 2 -41.42 -44.96 -7.47
CA LYS A 2 -42.04 -43.76 -6.82
C LYS A 2 -41.04 -42.99 -5.93
N GLU A 3 -40.82 -41.68 -6.04
CA GLU A 3 -41.34 -40.57 -6.90
C GLU A 3 -40.47 -39.32 -6.55
N ARG A 4 -40.11 -38.29 -7.37
CA ARG A 4 -40.36 -37.72 -8.73
C ARG A 4 -39.02 -37.12 -9.25
N GLY A 5 -38.86 -36.57 -10.47
CA GLY A 5 -39.68 -36.53 -11.68
C GLY A 5 -39.43 -35.24 -12.53
N PHE A 6 -39.53 -35.38 -13.87
CA PHE A 6 -39.51 -34.32 -14.92
C PHE A 6 -38.27 -33.40 -15.06
N ALA A 7 -37.97 -32.79 -16.21
CA ALA A 7 -38.00 -33.19 -17.64
C ALA A 7 -37.53 -31.98 -18.48
N GLN A 8 -36.64 -32.17 -19.47
CA GLN A 8 -36.40 -31.19 -20.53
C GLN A 8 -36.19 -31.92 -21.86
N VAL A 9 -36.92 -31.50 -22.90
CA VAL A 9 -36.76 -31.94 -24.29
C VAL A 9 -36.97 -30.72 -25.18
N LEU A 10 -36.08 -30.52 -26.16
CA LEU A 10 -36.14 -29.43 -27.14
C LEU A 10 -37.11 -29.79 -28.28
N LEU A 11 -37.59 -28.80 -29.06
CA LEU A 11 -37.30 -28.72 -30.50
C LEU A 11 -37.86 -27.44 -31.16
N LEU A 12 -37.35 -27.17 -32.38
CA LEU A 12 -37.47 -25.92 -33.14
C LEU A 12 -38.82 -25.75 -33.86
N GLY A 13 -39.12 -24.50 -34.26
CA GLY A 13 -40.01 -24.12 -35.37
C GLY A 13 -39.58 -22.77 -35.95
N ALA A 14 -39.75 -22.53 -37.27
CA ALA A 14 -39.15 -21.37 -37.96
C ALA A 14 -39.92 -20.92 -39.23
N LEU A 15 -39.45 -19.78 -39.79
CA LEU A 15 -39.51 -19.33 -41.20
C LEU A 15 -40.73 -18.53 -41.75
N LEU A 16 -40.43 -17.67 -42.75
CA LEU A 16 -41.30 -16.96 -43.73
C LEU A 16 -42.11 -15.72 -43.24
N ALA A 17 -42.36 -14.66 -44.02
CA ALA A 17 -41.82 -14.18 -45.32
C ALA A 17 -42.12 -12.67 -45.56
N VAL A 18 -41.64 -12.09 -46.67
CA VAL A 18 -41.71 -10.65 -47.05
C VAL A 18 -42.84 -10.35 -48.06
N ILE A 19 -43.48 -9.19 -47.97
CA ILE A 19 -44.27 -8.55 -49.05
C ILE A 19 -43.92 -7.04 -49.17
N LEU A 20 -43.95 -6.50 -50.40
CA LEU A 20 -43.64 -5.11 -50.77
C LEU A 20 -44.92 -4.25 -50.90
N GLY A 21 -44.76 -2.91 -50.81
CA GLY A 21 -45.80 -1.95 -51.16
C GLY A 21 -45.24 -0.55 -51.43
N VAL A 22 -45.17 -0.15 -52.71
CA VAL A 22 -44.78 1.21 -53.13
C VAL A 22 -46.03 1.94 -53.64
N GLY A 23 -46.31 3.13 -53.10
CA GLY A 23 -47.38 4.01 -53.54
C GLY A 23 -46.87 5.42 -53.74
N ILE A 24 -47.05 5.97 -54.94
CA ILE A 24 -46.54 7.30 -55.33
C ILE A 24 -47.59 8.36 -55.03
N TYR A 25 -47.19 9.46 -54.41
CA TYR A 25 -47.88 10.74 -54.58
C TYR A 25 -46.89 11.90 -54.61
N SER A 26 -46.97 12.70 -55.67
CA SER A 26 -46.13 13.87 -55.88
C SER A 26 -46.96 14.95 -56.53
N HIS A 27 -46.99 16.16 -55.98
CA HIS A 27 -46.90 17.37 -56.79
C HIS A 27 -46.60 18.65 -56.00
N GLN A 28 -45.62 19.40 -56.53
CA GLN A 28 -45.40 20.86 -56.44
C GLN A 28 -45.22 21.58 -55.09
N SER A 29 -44.07 22.24 -55.02
CA SER A 29 -43.67 23.24 -54.05
C SER A 29 -44.14 24.66 -54.45
N ARG A 30 -44.17 25.56 -53.46
CA ARG A 30 -43.90 27.00 -53.66
C ARG A 30 -42.87 27.47 -52.64
N LEU A 31 -41.98 28.34 -53.08
CA LEU A 31 -40.92 28.94 -52.27
C LEU A 31 -41.44 30.19 -51.56
N ALA A 32 -41.00 30.39 -50.32
CA ALA A 32 -40.92 31.69 -49.66
C ALA A 32 -39.61 31.72 -48.86
N LEU A 33 -38.78 32.74 -49.08
CA LEU A 33 -37.56 33.00 -48.32
C LEU A 33 -37.93 33.86 -47.09
N GLY A 34 -37.35 33.58 -45.91
CA GLY A 34 -37.66 34.32 -44.68
C GLY A 34 -36.68 34.08 -43.55
N ASP A 35 -35.87 35.11 -43.29
CA ASP A 35 -35.04 35.45 -42.12
C ASP A 35 -34.21 34.41 -41.33
N ASP A 36 -32.94 34.79 -41.11
CA ASP A 36 -32.06 34.29 -40.06
C ASP A 36 -32.59 34.68 -38.66
N GLN A 37 -33.38 33.80 -38.02
CA GLN A 37 -33.55 33.85 -36.57
C GLN A 37 -32.48 33.01 -35.85
N LYS A 38 -31.38 33.69 -35.55
CA LYS A 38 -30.25 33.19 -34.76
C LYS A 38 -30.71 32.80 -33.35
N ALA A 39 -30.96 31.51 -33.13
CA ALA A 39 -31.32 30.98 -31.82
C ALA A 39 -30.26 31.38 -30.78
N GLN A 40 -30.69 32.07 -29.71
CA GLN A 40 -29.80 32.36 -28.59
C GLN A 40 -29.43 31.04 -27.89
N PRO A 41 -28.16 30.84 -27.51
CA PRO A 41 -27.82 29.73 -26.63
C PRO A 41 -28.56 29.91 -25.31
N ALA A 42 -29.17 28.84 -24.81
CA ALA A 42 -29.76 28.86 -23.48
C ALA A 42 -28.68 29.22 -22.45
N GLN A 43 -28.98 30.16 -21.55
CA GLN A 43 -28.10 30.41 -20.42
C GLN A 43 -28.10 29.16 -19.54
N GLU A 44 -26.96 28.49 -19.42
CA GLU A 44 -26.73 27.60 -18.29
C GLU A 44 -26.86 28.46 -17.02
N ASN A 45 -27.84 28.13 -16.17
CA ASN A 45 -27.86 28.68 -14.82
C ASN A 45 -26.53 28.32 -14.15
N PRO A 46 -25.89 29.23 -13.40
CA PRO A 46 -24.62 28.94 -12.75
C PRO A 46 -24.81 27.71 -11.86
N LYS A 47 -24.05 26.65 -12.17
CA LYS A 47 -24.15 25.37 -11.49
C LYS A 47 -23.76 25.59 -10.04
N GLU A 48 -24.74 25.59 -9.14
CA GLU A 48 -24.51 25.89 -7.74
C GLU A 48 -23.55 24.83 -7.16
N ASN A 49 -22.40 25.29 -6.65
CA ASN A 49 -21.38 24.41 -6.07
C ASN A 49 -21.84 23.97 -4.66
N LEU A 50 -22.94 23.24 -4.60
CA LEU A 50 -23.62 22.77 -3.40
C LEU A 50 -23.55 21.25 -3.35
N ILE A 51 -23.05 20.71 -2.23
CA ILE A 51 -23.06 19.29 -1.94
C ILE A 51 -23.97 19.07 -0.73
N LYS A 52 -25.07 18.35 -0.94
CA LYS A 52 -26.03 18.05 0.13
C LYS A 52 -25.66 16.73 0.78
N MET A 53 -25.53 16.77 2.09
CA MET A 53 -25.12 15.66 2.93
C MET A 53 -26.39 15.01 3.49
N GLY A 54 -26.82 13.90 2.89
CA GLY A 54 -27.87 13.04 3.46
C GLY A 54 -27.32 12.22 4.62
N ASP A 55 -28.07 11.21 5.08
CA ASP A 55 -27.56 10.32 6.13
C ASP A 55 -26.53 9.30 5.60
N ASP A 56 -26.82 8.62 4.48
CA ASP A 56 -25.95 7.55 3.97
C ASP A 56 -25.07 7.95 2.76
N SER A 57 -25.24 9.16 2.23
CA SER A 57 -24.46 9.65 1.08
C SER A 57 -24.47 11.16 0.91
N TYR A 58 -23.45 11.69 0.21
CA TYR A 58 -23.54 12.97 -0.50
C TYR A 58 -24.39 12.83 -1.77
N ASP A 59 -25.21 13.82 -2.11
CA ASP A 59 -25.97 13.86 -3.38
C ASP A 59 -25.03 13.97 -4.60
N THR A 60 -23.96 14.74 -4.45
CA THR A 60 -22.94 15.01 -5.45
C THR A 60 -21.61 14.41 -4.98
N LYS A 61 -21.35 13.16 -5.37
CA LYS A 61 -20.10 12.46 -5.02
C LYS A 61 -18.88 12.95 -5.79
N GLU A 62 -19.08 13.50 -6.98
CA GLU A 62 -18.01 14.09 -7.80
C GLU A 62 -18.44 15.47 -8.29
N LEU A 63 -17.71 16.50 -7.90
CA LEU A 63 -17.94 17.88 -8.30
C LEU A 63 -16.70 18.43 -9.01
N THR A 64 -16.88 19.14 -10.13
CA THR A 64 -15.79 19.78 -10.87
C THR A 64 -16.01 21.28 -10.94
N ILE A 65 -15.06 22.02 -10.36
CA ILE A 65 -15.07 23.48 -10.17
C ILE A 65 -13.81 24.12 -10.77
N ASN A 66 -13.67 25.43 -10.69
CA ASN A 66 -12.47 26.16 -11.09
C ASN A 66 -11.63 26.59 -9.87
N LYS A 67 -10.36 26.90 -10.09
CA LYS A 67 -9.49 27.47 -9.05
C LYS A 67 -10.09 28.77 -8.48
N GLY A 68 -10.29 28.80 -7.18
CA GLY A 68 -10.87 29.93 -6.44
C GLY A 68 -12.39 29.85 -6.27
N ASP A 69 -13.06 28.83 -6.80
CA ASP A 69 -14.48 28.59 -6.54
C ASP A 69 -14.71 28.14 -5.08
N THR A 70 -15.84 28.55 -4.51
CA THR A 70 -16.32 28.07 -3.22
C THR A 70 -17.29 26.91 -3.42
N VAL A 71 -17.17 25.86 -2.61
CA VAL A 71 -18.17 24.78 -2.46
C VAL A 71 -18.85 24.93 -1.11
N THR A 72 -20.17 24.81 -1.10
CA THR A 72 -21.00 24.77 0.12
C THR A 72 -21.45 23.35 0.39
N PHE A 73 -21.34 22.93 1.64
CA PHE A 73 -21.87 21.70 2.19
C PHE A 73 -23.10 22.02 3.02
N GLU A 74 -24.19 21.31 2.79
CA GLU A 74 -25.46 21.49 3.52
C GLU A 74 -25.90 20.16 4.12
N ASN A 75 -26.12 20.12 5.43
CA ASN A 75 -26.66 18.94 6.08
C ASN A 75 -28.18 18.83 5.84
N ILE A 76 -28.60 17.92 4.98
CA ILE A 76 -30.03 17.61 4.74
C ILE A 76 -30.47 16.31 5.44
N GLY A 77 -29.55 15.61 6.10
CA GLY A 77 -29.83 14.40 6.87
C GLY A 77 -30.40 14.68 8.26
N THR A 78 -30.73 13.59 8.96
CA THR A 78 -31.23 13.62 10.34
C THR A 78 -30.10 13.64 11.38
N GLN A 79 -28.90 13.17 11.02
CA GLN A 79 -27.75 13.06 11.91
C GLN A 79 -26.71 14.17 11.67
N GLN A 80 -25.75 14.32 12.59
CA GLN A 80 -24.63 15.25 12.41
C GLN A 80 -23.69 14.81 11.27
N ARG A 81 -23.08 15.79 10.60
CA ARG A 81 -22.11 15.61 9.49
C ARG A 81 -20.80 16.33 9.79
N TRP A 82 -19.71 15.94 9.14
CA TRP A 82 -18.43 16.66 9.20
C TRP A 82 -17.65 16.42 7.90
N PRO A 83 -17.83 17.22 6.85
CA PRO A 83 -17.06 17.09 5.62
C PRO A 83 -15.60 17.48 5.88
N ALA A 84 -14.67 16.57 5.60
CA ALA A 84 -13.24 16.78 5.79
C ALA A 84 -12.38 16.10 4.72
N SER A 85 -11.29 16.75 4.37
CA SER A 85 -10.26 16.28 3.45
C SER A 85 -9.74 14.89 3.85
N ASN A 86 -9.33 14.07 2.88
CA ASN A 86 -8.66 12.80 3.17
C ASN A 86 -7.22 13.02 3.67
N ILE A 87 -6.50 12.02 4.18
CA ILE A 87 -6.88 10.63 4.49
C ILE A 87 -7.46 10.61 5.90
N HIS A 88 -8.59 9.93 6.13
CA HIS A 88 -9.21 9.81 7.45
C HIS A 88 -8.21 9.22 8.47
N PRO A 89 -8.18 9.63 9.75
CA PRO A 89 -8.78 10.84 10.37
C PRO A 89 -7.90 12.10 10.20
N SER A 90 -6.75 11.95 9.53
CA SER A 90 -5.63 12.88 9.60
C SER A 90 -5.79 14.18 8.78
N HIS A 91 -6.75 14.19 7.85
CA HIS A 91 -7.11 15.32 6.97
C HIS A 91 -5.97 15.92 6.11
N ASN A 92 -4.88 15.16 5.96
CA ASN A 92 -3.59 15.69 5.53
C ASN A 92 -3.37 15.91 4.02
N ILE A 93 -4.32 15.65 3.10
CA ILE A 93 -4.12 15.99 1.68
C ILE A 93 -4.41 17.48 1.40
N TYR A 94 -5.33 18.08 2.16
CA TYR A 94 -5.63 19.52 2.14
C TYR A 94 -6.12 19.94 3.54
N PRO A 95 -5.23 20.21 4.51
CA PRO A 95 -5.56 20.38 5.94
C PRO A 95 -6.49 21.57 6.29
N GLU A 96 -6.65 22.51 5.36
CA GLU A 96 -7.58 23.62 5.45
C GLU A 96 -9.02 23.23 5.04
N PHE A 97 -9.18 22.20 4.20
CA PHE A 97 -10.48 21.68 3.74
C PHE A 97 -11.08 20.74 4.80
N ASP A 98 -11.36 21.30 5.98
CA ASP A 98 -11.89 20.59 7.13
C ASP A 98 -12.79 21.55 7.94
N SER A 99 -14.05 21.17 8.18
CA SER A 99 -14.99 22.01 8.93
C SER A 99 -14.59 22.19 10.39
N LYS A 100 -13.79 21.26 10.95
CA LYS A 100 -13.29 21.21 12.34
C LYS A 100 -14.41 21.24 13.40
N LYS A 101 -15.64 20.91 12.99
CA LYS A 101 -16.83 20.78 13.83
C LYS A 101 -17.89 19.87 13.22
N LYS A 102 -18.66 19.23 14.08
CA LYS A 102 -19.90 18.52 13.73
C LYS A 102 -20.98 19.53 13.35
N MET A 103 -21.52 19.40 12.15
CA MET A 103 -22.61 20.21 11.61
C MET A 103 -23.97 19.60 11.95
N ALA A 104 -24.89 20.38 12.49
CA ALA A 104 -26.26 19.95 12.79
C ALA A 104 -27.13 19.82 11.52
N PRO A 105 -28.27 19.11 11.55
CA PRO A 105 -29.27 19.15 10.47
C PRO A 105 -29.68 20.59 10.11
N GLY A 106 -29.72 20.90 8.82
CA GLY A 106 -29.96 22.24 8.27
C GLY A 106 -28.76 23.19 8.30
N GLU A 107 -27.63 22.81 8.92
CA GLU A 107 -26.44 23.66 8.96
C GLU A 107 -25.66 23.63 7.63
N LYS A 108 -25.12 24.79 7.24
CA LYS A 108 -24.24 24.95 6.08
C LYS A 108 -22.82 25.36 6.49
N TRP A 109 -21.84 24.87 5.74
CA TRP A 109 -20.44 25.26 5.80
C TRP A 109 -19.90 25.41 4.38
N SER A 110 -18.90 26.26 4.17
CA SER A 110 -18.37 26.51 2.82
C SER A 110 -16.85 26.61 2.83
N PHE A 111 -16.21 26.05 1.82
CA PHE A 111 -14.75 26.05 1.64
C PHE A 111 -14.36 26.51 0.24
N LYS A 112 -13.27 27.29 0.14
CA LYS A 112 -12.80 27.90 -1.10
C LYS A 112 -11.55 27.18 -1.63
N PHE A 113 -11.65 26.62 -2.83
CA PHE A 113 -10.63 25.76 -3.42
C PHE A 113 -9.61 26.57 -4.23
N ASP A 114 -8.65 27.19 -3.54
CA ASP A 114 -7.58 27.97 -4.17
C ASP A 114 -6.46 27.12 -4.81
N GLN A 115 -6.56 25.79 -4.78
CA GLN A 115 -5.54 24.87 -5.29
C GLN A 115 -6.10 23.91 -6.37
N PRO A 116 -5.60 23.95 -7.61
CA PRO A 116 -5.97 23.00 -8.66
C PRO A 116 -5.49 21.58 -8.33
N GLY A 117 -6.34 20.58 -8.53
CA GLY A 117 -6.08 19.21 -8.11
C GLY A 117 -7.33 18.34 -8.05
N VAL A 118 -7.19 17.13 -7.51
CA VAL A 118 -8.28 16.17 -7.28
C VAL A 118 -8.33 15.85 -5.79
N TRP A 119 -9.22 16.53 -5.07
CA TRP A 119 -9.30 16.49 -3.61
C TRP A 119 -10.37 15.47 -3.18
N LYS A 120 -9.94 14.32 -2.66
CA LYS A 120 -10.82 13.36 -2.00
C LYS A 120 -11.21 13.88 -0.61
N PHE A 121 -12.46 13.66 -0.22
CA PHE A 121 -12.97 13.98 1.10
C PHE A 121 -13.94 12.91 1.58
N HIS A 122 -14.16 12.87 2.88
CA HIS A 122 -15.05 11.95 3.56
C HIS A 122 -15.88 12.72 4.62
N ASP A 123 -16.79 12.01 5.28
CA ASP A 123 -17.39 12.50 6.51
C ASP A 123 -16.64 11.97 7.72
N HIS A 124 -16.04 12.84 8.53
CA HIS A 124 -15.25 12.42 9.70
C HIS A 124 -16.08 11.64 10.74
N LEU A 125 -17.43 11.73 10.71
CA LEU A 125 -18.29 10.92 11.57
C LEU A 125 -18.72 9.59 10.93
N ARG A 126 -18.61 9.47 9.61
CA ARG A 126 -18.97 8.29 8.79
C ARG A 126 -18.00 8.17 7.60
N PRO A 127 -16.74 7.72 7.80
CA PRO A 127 -15.69 7.84 6.77
C PRO A 127 -15.96 7.09 5.47
N SER A 128 -16.86 6.08 5.49
CA SER A 128 -17.34 5.39 4.30
C SER A 128 -18.14 6.28 3.32
N ILE A 129 -18.56 7.48 3.73
CA ILE A 129 -19.29 8.43 2.90
C ILE A 129 -18.28 9.38 2.24
N LEU A 130 -17.86 9.00 1.03
CA LEU A 130 -16.79 9.64 0.26
C LEU A 130 -17.31 10.59 -0.83
N GLY A 131 -16.50 11.58 -1.17
CA GLY A 131 -16.64 12.43 -2.35
C GLY A 131 -15.31 12.92 -2.92
N VAL A 132 -15.36 13.56 -4.09
CA VAL A 132 -14.20 14.09 -4.83
C VAL A 132 -14.52 15.48 -5.39
N ILE A 133 -13.62 16.45 -5.19
CA ILE A 133 -13.68 17.78 -5.80
C ILE A 133 -12.48 17.96 -6.74
N THR A 134 -12.78 18.05 -8.05
CA THR A 134 -11.79 18.30 -9.09
C THR A 134 -11.74 19.80 -9.40
N VAL A 135 -10.60 20.42 -9.13
CA VAL A 135 -10.40 21.87 -9.27
C VAL A 135 -9.61 22.14 -10.55
N LYS A 136 -10.28 22.69 -11.56
CA LYS A 136 -9.70 23.00 -12.88
C LYS A 136 -8.61 24.06 -12.79
N GLY A 137 -7.53 23.81 -13.51
CA GLY A 137 -6.34 24.64 -13.65
C GLY A 137 -5.12 23.74 -13.88
N GLU A 138 -3.98 24.32 -14.21
CA GLU A 138 -2.71 23.58 -14.08
C GLU A 138 -2.48 23.23 -12.61
N ALA A 139 -2.10 21.99 -12.33
CA ALA A 139 -1.82 21.49 -10.99
C ALA A 139 -0.55 22.13 -10.40
N GLN A 140 -0.69 23.39 -9.94
CA GLN A 140 0.21 23.99 -8.97
C GLN A 140 0.13 23.16 -7.69
N ALA A 141 1.00 22.15 -7.60
CA ALA A 141 1.14 21.30 -6.42
C ALA A 141 1.16 22.19 -5.16
N ALA A 142 0.31 21.83 -4.18
CA ALA A 142 0.08 22.56 -2.95
C ALA A 142 1.38 23.18 -2.43
N LYS A 143 1.44 24.52 -2.35
CA LYS A 143 2.68 25.34 -2.25
C LYS A 143 3.72 24.67 -1.35
N ALA A 144 4.54 23.81 -1.94
CA ALA A 144 5.55 23.09 -1.19
C ALA A 144 6.58 24.12 -0.75
N GLU A 145 7.06 24.01 0.49
CA GLU A 145 8.33 24.65 0.82
C GLU A 145 9.36 24.18 -0.22
N PRO A 146 10.16 25.09 -0.81
CA PRO A 146 11.09 24.74 -1.87
C PRO A 146 12.03 23.66 -1.34
N LYS A 147 11.85 22.43 -1.86
CA LYS A 147 12.47 21.21 -1.32
C LYS A 147 13.98 21.45 -1.18
N LYS A 148 14.49 21.27 0.03
CA LYS A 148 15.86 21.66 0.41
C LYS A 148 16.87 20.78 -0.34
N SER A 149 18.11 21.26 -0.48
CA SER A 149 19.23 20.40 -0.83
C SER A 149 19.60 19.50 0.35
N LEU A 150 20.17 18.33 0.09
CA LEU A 150 20.77 17.51 1.14
C LEU A 150 21.85 18.30 1.89
N PRO A 151 21.93 18.19 3.24
CA PRO A 151 22.88 18.95 4.03
C PRO A 151 24.29 18.36 3.95
N ASN A 152 25.30 19.22 4.10
CA ASN A 152 26.68 18.80 4.36
C ASN A 152 27.03 19.10 5.84
N PRO A 153 26.71 18.20 6.79
CA PRO A 153 26.88 18.44 8.23
C PRO A 153 28.32 18.77 8.62
N SER A 154 28.47 19.72 9.54
CA SER A 154 29.79 20.00 10.13
C SER A 154 30.31 18.82 10.96
N ALA A 155 31.60 18.84 11.28
CA ALA A 155 32.20 17.90 12.23
C ALA A 155 31.55 18.03 13.63
N THR A 156 31.21 19.25 14.05
CA THR A 156 30.53 19.53 15.33
C THR A 156 29.14 18.93 15.37
N ASP A 157 28.35 19.10 14.32
CA ASP A 157 26.99 18.54 14.22
C ASP A 157 27.02 17.01 14.18
N SER A 158 27.96 16.45 13.42
CA SER A 158 28.19 15.00 13.37
C SER A 158 28.59 14.43 14.73
N ALA A 159 29.44 15.13 15.49
CA ALA A 159 29.88 14.74 16.83
C ALA A 159 28.83 14.98 17.94
N LYS A 160 27.84 15.86 17.69
CA LYS A 160 26.64 16.01 18.51
C LYS A 160 25.66 14.86 18.23
N PHE A 161 25.36 14.62 16.95
CA PHE A 161 24.42 13.59 16.49
C PHE A 161 24.85 12.16 16.86
N SER A 162 26.15 11.85 16.84
CA SER A 162 26.64 10.50 17.20
C SER A 162 26.28 10.07 18.62
N LYS A 163 25.95 11.02 19.51
CA LYS A 163 25.53 10.78 20.90
C LYS A 163 24.00 10.70 21.08
N THR A 164 23.22 11.08 20.07
CA THR A 164 21.75 10.96 20.07
C THR A 164 21.35 9.49 19.94
N ASN A 165 20.36 9.02 20.68
CA ASN A 165 19.67 7.77 20.37
C ASN A 165 18.49 8.06 19.45
N ILE A 166 18.45 7.46 18.26
CA ILE A 166 17.46 7.87 17.25
C ILE A 166 16.03 7.45 17.60
N MET A 167 15.85 6.33 18.31
CA MET A 167 14.55 5.86 18.81
C MET A 167 13.93 6.82 19.85
N VAL A 168 14.75 7.68 20.46
CA VAL A 168 14.27 8.80 21.30
C VAL A 168 13.87 9.99 20.44
N ALA A 169 14.72 10.42 19.49
CA ALA A 169 14.44 11.57 18.62
C ALA A 169 13.18 11.37 17.75
N LEU A 170 12.93 10.14 17.29
CA LEU A 170 11.75 9.73 16.52
C LEU A 170 10.42 9.89 17.27
N LYS A 171 10.44 10.11 18.60
CA LYS A 171 9.23 10.35 19.39
C LYS A 171 8.59 11.71 19.12
N THR A 172 9.31 12.65 18.49
CA THR A 172 8.73 13.91 18.02
C THR A 172 9.14 14.21 16.58
N GLU A 173 8.16 14.61 15.77
CA GLU A 173 8.43 15.01 14.39
C GLU A 173 9.40 16.19 14.33
N THR A 174 9.28 17.16 15.26
CA THR A 174 10.12 18.35 15.34
C THR A 174 11.61 18.01 15.54
N GLU A 175 11.94 17.09 16.45
CA GLU A 175 13.34 16.69 16.65
C GLU A 175 13.86 15.88 15.46
N MET A 176 13.04 14.97 14.91
CA MET A 176 13.46 14.19 13.73
C MET A 176 13.69 15.08 12.50
N ARG A 177 12.84 16.09 12.26
CA ARG A 177 13.05 17.12 11.22
C ARG A 177 14.33 17.90 11.45
N TYR A 178 14.59 18.37 12.68
CA TYR A 178 15.84 19.08 13.02
C TYR A 178 17.07 18.24 12.67
N TRP A 179 17.09 16.95 13.04
CA TRP A 179 18.20 16.07 12.71
C TRP A 179 18.30 15.76 11.21
N LEU A 180 17.18 15.56 10.50
CA LEU A 180 17.18 15.40 9.04
C LEU A 180 17.87 16.59 8.38
N GLU A 181 17.43 17.81 8.68
CA GLU A 181 18.00 19.04 8.12
C GLU A 181 19.45 19.29 8.55
N THR A 182 19.87 18.76 9.70
CA THR A 182 21.24 18.92 10.21
C THR A 182 22.22 17.91 9.60
N VAL A 183 21.89 16.61 9.58
CA VAL A 183 22.85 15.52 9.21
C VAL A 183 22.48 14.70 7.98
N GLY A 184 21.28 14.86 7.43
CA GLY A 184 20.81 14.19 6.22
C GLY A 184 20.28 12.76 6.46
N PRO A 185 19.44 12.24 5.55
CA PRO A 185 18.77 10.94 5.72
C PRO A 185 19.73 9.77 5.91
N LYS A 186 20.84 9.78 5.17
CA LYS A 186 21.85 8.71 5.19
C LYS A 186 22.39 8.44 6.60
N LYS A 187 22.87 9.49 7.29
CA LYS A 187 23.42 9.38 8.64
C LYS A 187 22.37 8.94 9.67
N ILE A 188 21.10 9.28 9.44
CA ILE A 188 20.00 8.85 10.31
C ILE A 188 19.71 7.37 10.12
N MET A 189 19.65 6.87 8.88
CA MET A 189 19.48 5.45 8.62
C MET A 189 20.68 4.61 9.10
N GLU A 190 21.92 5.10 8.91
CA GLU A 190 23.12 4.50 9.50
C GLU A 190 23.03 4.41 11.04
N LYS A 191 22.55 5.47 11.70
CA LYS A 191 22.39 5.51 13.16
C LYS A 191 21.23 4.66 13.68
N LEU A 192 20.12 4.58 12.93
CA LEU A 192 18.99 3.68 13.21
C LEU A 192 19.40 2.22 13.15
N LEU A 193 20.18 1.86 12.13
CA LEU A 193 20.69 0.50 12.02
C LEU A 193 21.66 0.16 13.17
N ALA A 194 22.49 1.11 13.60
CA ALA A 194 23.38 0.92 14.75
C ALA A 194 22.61 0.80 16.08
N ASP A 195 21.69 1.72 16.37
CA ASP A 195 20.96 1.78 17.65
C ASP A 195 19.99 0.60 17.86
N THR A 196 19.59 -0.07 16.79
CA THR A 196 18.68 -1.24 16.80
C THR A 196 19.41 -2.58 16.67
N GLY A 197 20.73 -2.55 16.46
CA GLY A 197 21.54 -3.75 16.19
C GLY A 197 21.17 -4.42 14.86
N GLY A 198 20.89 -3.65 13.81
CA GLY A 198 20.33 -4.16 12.56
C GLY A 198 18.89 -4.63 12.71
N GLY A 199 18.08 -3.96 13.53
CA GLY A 199 16.77 -4.46 13.97
C GLY A 199 16.83 -5.60 15.01
N SER A 200 17.95 -6.32 15.16
CA SER A 200 18.01 -7.56 15.96
C SER A 200 17.78 -7.40 17.47
N VAL A 201 17.89 -6.17 18.00
CA VAL A 201 17.63 -5.85 19.41
C VAL A 201 16.24 -5.21 19.60
N VAL A 202 15.83 -4.36 18.67
CA VAL A 202 14.51 -3.69 18.61
C VAL A 202 14.18 -3.54 17.14
N ASP A 203 12.93 -3.76 16.72
CA ASP A 203 12.55 -3.51 15.32
C ASP A 203 12.74 -2.02 14.93
N CYS A 204 12.82 -1.77 13.63
CA CYS A 204 13.14 -0.46 13.07
C CYS A 204 12.40 -0.10 11.78
N HIS A 205 11.48 -0.96 11.33
CA HIS A 205 10.77 -0.77 10.06
C HIS A 205 9.82 0.44 10.08
N GLN A 206 9.01 0.59 11.13
CA GLN A 206 8.03 1.69 11.27
C GLN A 206 8.70 3.05 11.58
N GLU A 207 9.80 3.00 12.33
CA GLU A 207 10.73 4.11 12.51
C GLU A 207 11.32 4.56 11.17
N SER A 208 11.76 3.60 10.35
CA SER A 208 12.30 3.86 9.01
C SER A 208 11.26 4.49 8.08
N HIS A 209 10.00 4.01 8.06
CA HIS A 209 8.88 4.69 7.39
C HIS A 209 8.76 6.16 7.81
N THR A 210 8.89 6.44 9.11
CA THR A 210 8.80 7.80 9.64
C THR A 210 9.97 8.69 9.19
N VAL A 211 11.21 8.17 9.16
CA VAL A 211 12.36 8.88 8.55
C VAL A 211 12.11 9.16 7.07
N GLY A 212 11.59 8.17 6.33
CA GLY A 212 11.29 8.26 4.89
C GLY A 212 10.27 9.33 4.54
N ARG A 213 9.12 9.32 5.23
CA ARG A 213 8.05 10.33 5.07
C ARG A 213 8.58 11.75 5.25
N LEU A 214 9.31 11.98 6.35
CA LEU A 214 9.85 13.30 6.69
C LEU A 214 10.96 13.73 5.73
N ALA A 215 11.83 12.81 5.31
CA ALA A 215 12.87 13.09 4.31
C ALA A 215 12.26 13.50 2.97
N TYR A 216 11.21 12.82 2.47
CA TYR A 216 10.54 13.24 1.23
C TYR A 216 9.81 14.58 1.40
N GLN A 217 9.22 14.87 2.57
CA GLN A 217 8.63 16.19 2.83
C GLN A 217 9.67 17.32 2.68
N ILE A 218 10.87 17.13 3.21
CA ILE A 218 11.96 18.12 3.20
C ILE A 218 12.67 18.20 1.83
N TYR A 219 13.05 17.06 1.24
CA TYR A 219 13.94 16.96 0.07
C TYR A 219 13.26 16.52 -1.24
N GLY A 220 11.99 16.08 -1.18
CA GLY A 220 11.27 15.53 -2.32
C GLY A 220 11.98 14.32 -2.92
N ALA A 221 11.97 14.19 -4.25
CA ALA A 221 12.60 13.07 -4.96
C ALA A 221 14.12 12.92 -4.72
N VAL A 222 14.80 13.94 -4.18
CA VAL A 222 16.21 13.82 -3.77
C VAL A 222 16.38 12.89 -2.57
N ALA A 223 15.35 12.73 -1.73
CA ALA A 223 15.35 11.83 -0.57
C ALA A 223 15.67 10.37 -0.94
N PHE A 224 15.28 9.90 -2.14
CA PHE A 224 15.56 8.54 -2.60
C PHE A 224 17.06 8.26 -2.80
N LYS A 225 17.89 9.29 -3.04
CA LYS A 225 19.33 9.13 -3.30
C LYS A 225 20.17 8.90 -2.05
N ASP A 226 19.72 9.44 -0.92
CA ASP A 226 20.39 9.36 0.39
C ASP A 226 19.72 8.37 1.35
N GLY A 227 18.71 7.64 0.88
CA GLY A 227 18.10 6.51 1.59
C GLY A 227 18.92 5.22 1.52
N ASN A 228 18.43 4.17 2.17
CA ASN A 228 18.85 2.79 1.91
C ASN A 228 17.71 1.80 2.26
N ALA A 229 17.90 0.54 1.85
CA ALA A 229 16.94 -0.55 1.99
C ALA A 229 17.00 -1.30 3.35
N SER A 230 17.84 -0.86 4.29
CA SER A 230 17.90 -1.49 5.60
C SER A 230 16.64 -1.24 6.42
N CYS A 231 16.40 -2.06 7.46
CA CYS A 231 15.11 -2.11 8.16
C CYS A 231 13.93 -2.45 7.23
N HIS A 232 14.13 -3.39 6.29
CA HIS A 232 13.08 -3.87 5.36
C HIS A 232 12.48 -2.70 4.57
N SER A 233 13.38 -1.90 3.99
CA SER A 233 13.14 -0.70 3.16
C SER A 233 12.13 0.33 3.66
N GLY A 234 11.82 0.38 4.95
CA GLY A 234 10.79 1.28 5.49
C GLY A 234 10.99 2.74 5.07
N TYR A 235 12.25 3.21 4.99
CA TYR A 235 12.59 4.54 4.48
C TYR A 235 12.07 4.79 3.06
N TYR A 236 12.23 3.83 2.15
CA TYR A 236 11.74 3.95 0.79
C TYR A 236 10.22 3.84 0.74
N HIS A 237 9.60 2.95 1.52
CA HIS A 237 8.15 2.86 1.63
C HIS A 237 7.54 4.20 2.11
N GLY A 238 8.06 4.76 3.21
CA GLY A 238 7.61 6.05 3.75
C GLY A 238 7.84 7.24 2.80
N ALA A 239 8.92 7.22 2.02
CA ALA A 239 9.13 8.22 0.97
C ALA A 239 8.13 8.08 -0.18
N ILE A 240 7.72 6.85 -0.54
CA ILE A 240 6.68 6.57 -1.55
C ILE A 240 5.26 6.90 -1.03
N GLU A 241 4.93 6.59 0.21
CA GLU A 241 3.68 7.03 0.86
C GLU A 241 3.50 8.54 0.74
N GLN A 242 4.53 9.31 1.09
CA GLN A 242 4.49 10.76 1.03
C GLN A 242 4.48 11.28 -0.41
N LEU A 243 5.20 10.64 -1.35
CA LEU A 243 5.11 10.93 -2.78
C LEU A 243 3.66 10.79 -3.27
N LEU A 244 2.98 9.68 -2.93
CA LEU A 244 1.60 9.41 -3.36
C LEU A 244 0.59 10.30 -2.63
N LYS A 245 0.85 10.71 -1.39
CA LYS A 245 0.10 11.75 -0.68
C LYS A 245 0.25 13.13 -1.33
N GLU A 246 1.42 13.49 -1.87
CA GLU A 246 1.67 14.77 -2.56
C GLU A 246 1.25 14.77 -4.05
N LYS A 247 1.11 13.61 -4.70
CA LYS A 247 0.85 13.49 -6.16
C LYS A 247 -0.47 12.81 -6.53
N GLY A 248 -1.05 12.01 -5.64
CA GLY A 248 -2.18 11.14 -5.93
C GLY A 248 -1.87 10.05 -6.96
N THR A 249 -2.89 9.29 -7.34
CA THR A 249 -2.79 8.12 -8.21
C THR A 249 -3.18 8.37 -9.68
N THR A 250 -3.59 9.59 -10.04
CA THR A 250 -4.12 9.94 -11.38
C THR A 250 -3.15 9.67 -12.55
N ASN A 251 -1.84 9.63 -12.28
CA ASN A 251 -0.80 9.27 -13.25
C ASN A 251 0.14 8.18 -12.70
N LEU A 252 -0.38 7.27 -11.85
CA LEU A 252 0.41 6.34 -11.03
C LEU A 252 1.53 5.65 -11.82
N SER A 253 1.20 4.95 -12.90
CA SER A 253 2.16 4.19 -13.71
C SER A 253 3.37 5.02 -14.14
N LYS A 254 3.15 6.27 -14.60
CA LYS A 254 4.24 7.16 -15.02
C LYS A 254 5.12 7.57 -13.83
N VAL A 255 4.49 8.08 -12.77
CA VAL A 255 5.21 8.58 -11.57
C VAL A 255 6.00 7.47 -10.89
N ILE A 256 5.46 6.25 -10.87
CA ILE A 256 6.08 5.09 -10.22
C ILE A 256 7.16 4.46 -11.09
N ASN A 257 7.01 4.37 -12.42
CA ASN A 257 8.10 3.92 -13.28
C ASN A 257 9.30 4.88 -13.19
N GLU A 258 9.07 6.20 -13.27
CA GLU A 258 10.14 7.22 -13.17
C GLU A 258 10.91 7.18 -11.84
N VAL A 259 10.30 6.72 -10.75
CA VAL A 259 10.95 6.59 -9.42
C VAL A 259 11.52 5.18 -9.20
N CYS A 260 10.73 4.13 -9.37
CA CYS A 260 11.16 2.76 -9.04
C CYS A 260 12.18 2.19 -10.03
N GLU A 261 12.19 2.61 -11.30
CA GLU A 261 13.24 2.20 -12.26
C GLU A 261 14.60 2.86 -11.97
N SER A 262 14.67 3.83 -11.04
CA SER A 262 15.94 4.41 -10.57
C SER A 262 16.68 3.54 -9.53
N PHE A 263 16.03 2.50 -9.02
CA PHE A 263 16.62 1.58 -8.03
C PHE A 263 17.54 0.57 -8.72
N ALA A 264 18.77 0.46 -8.23
CA ALA A 264 19.83 -0.28 -8.91
C ALA A 264 19.70 -1.81 -8.84
N THR A 265 18.87 -2.36 -7.94
CA THR A 265 18.77 -3.80 -7.66
C THR A 265 17.32 -4.28 -7.81
N GLN A 266 17.12 -5.54 -8.16
CA GLN A 266 15.76 -6.10 -8.31
C GLN A 266 14.97 -6.03 -7.00
N PHE A 267 15.64 -6.22 -5.86
CA PHE A 267 15.05 -6.00 -4.54
C PHE A 267 14.68 -4.53 -4.30
N GLY A 268 15.53 -3.57 -4.67
CA GLY A 268 15.17 -2.14 -4.56
C GLY A 268 13.94 -1.76 -5.39
N ILE A 269 13.78 -2.37 -6.57
CA ILE A 269 12.59 -2.21 -7.41
C ILE A 269 11.36 -2.84 -6.73
N PHE A 270 11.47 -4.07 -6.20
CA PHE A 270 10.42 -4.74 -5.41
C PHE A 270 9.92 -3.85 -4.27
N GLU A 271 10.83 -3.41 -3.40
CA GLU A 271 10.50 -2.65 -2.19
C GLU A 271 9.91 -1.27 -2.53
N CYS A 272 10.39 -0.63 -3.60
CA CYS A 272 9.76 0.60 -4.11
C CYS A 272 8.29 0.37 -4.52
N LEU A 273 8.03 -0.71 -5.27
CA LEU A 273 6.67 -1.11 -5.69
C LEU A 273 5.81 -1.63 -4.52
N HIS A 274 6.44 -2.21 -3.48
CA HIS A 274 5.78 -2.57 -2.23
C HIS A 274 5.29 -1.31 -1.51
N GLY A 275 6.16 -0.31 -1.35
CA GLY A 275 5.84 1.03 -0.83
C GLY A 275 4.69 1.72 -1.58
N VAL A 276 4.55 1.48 -2.88
CA VAL A 276 3.39 1.95 -3.67
C VAL A 276 2.09 1.35 -3.16
N GLY A 277 2.08 0.08 -2.75
CA GLY A 277 0.92 -0.58 -2.15
C GLY A 277 0.39 0.13 -0.91
N HIS A 278 1.28 0.50 0.03
CA HIS A 278 0.92 1.28 1.23
C HIS A 278 0.29 2.63 0.84
N GLY A 279 1.00 3.41 0.02
CA GLY A 279 0.54 4.74 -0.41
C GLY A 279 -0.72 4.70 -1.27
N VAL A 280 -0.94 3.64 -2.05
CA VAL A 280 -2.18 3.41 -2.82
C VAL A 280 -3.36 3.12 -1.88
N LEU A 281 -3.22 2.19 -0.93
CA LEU A 281 -4.32 1.88 0.00
C LEU A 281 -4.70 3.10 0.84
N ALA A 282 -3.70 3.79 1.39
CA ALA A 282 -3.91 5.00 2.18
C ALA A 282 -4.53 6.13 1.33
N PHE A 283 -4.05 6.37 0.10
CA PHE A 283 -4.63 7.40 -0.77
C PHE A 283 -6.05 7.05 -1.26
N ASP A 284 -6.39 5.78 -1.44
CA ASP A 284 -7.75 5.30 -1.71
C ASP A 284 -8.60 5.06 -0.44
N ASP A 285 -8.18 5.61 0.69
CA ASP A 285 -8.93 5.67 1.96
C ASP A 285 -9.36 4.28 2.45
N TYR A 286 -8.45 3.31 2.29
CA TYR A 286 -8.63 1.92 2.66
C TYR A 286 -9.80 1.23 1.95
N ASP A 287 -10.19 1.70 0.76
CA ASP A 287 -11.11 0.97 -0.12
C ASP A 287 -10.37 -0.10 -0.93
N MET A 288 -10.15 -1.28 -0.33
CA MET A 288 -9.32 -2.35 -0.90
C MET A 288 -9.72 -2.81 -2.33
N PRO A 289 -11.00 -3.00 -2.70
CA PRO A 289 -11.41 -3.29 -4.09
C PRO A 289 -11.08 -2.18 -5.11
N LYS A 290 -10.85 -0.95 -4.63
CA LYS A 290 -10.39 0.18 -5.43
C LYS A 290 -8.87 0.23 -5.49
N ALA A 291 -8.19 0.05 -4.36
CA ALA A 291 -6.74 -0.07 -4.28
C ALA A 291 -6.20 -1.22 -5.18
N ILE A 292 -6.89 -2.36 -5.24
CA ILE A 292 -6.59 -3.46 -6.18
C ILE A 292 -6.62 -2.99 -7.64
N LYS A 293 -7.63 -2.19 -8.04
CA LYS A 293 -7.75 -1.61 -9.39
C LYS A 293 -6.71 -0.52 -9.65
N THR A 294 -6.35 0.24 -8.61
CA THR A 294 -5.29 1.26 -8.68
C THR A 294 -3.92 0.61 -8.88
N CYS A 295 -3.60 -0.49 -8.18
CA CYS A 295 -2.39 -1.30 -8.44
C CYS A 295 -2.38 -1.89 -9.87
N GLN A 296 -3.54 -2.28 -10.43
CA GLN A 296 -3.67 -2.78 -11.81
C GLN A 296 -3.32 -1.74 -12.90
N LEU A 297 -3.09 -0.47 -12.55
CA LEU A 297 -2.58 0.55 -13.48
C LEU A 297 -1.05 0.47 -13.70
N LEU A 298 -0.34 -0.36 -12.93
CA LEU A 298 1.10 -0.57 -13.07
C LEU A 298 1.42 -1.44 -14.30
N LYS A 299 2.62 -1.24 -14.86
CA LYS A 299 3.00 -1.68 -16.22
C LYS A 299 3.03 -3.20 -16.48
N ASP A 300 3.25 -4.01 -15.44
CA ASP A 300 3.48 -5.46 -15.58
C ASP A 300 3.03 -6.24 -14.34
N ALA A 301 2.88 -7.56 -14.48
CA ALA A 301 2.36 -8.44 -13.43
C ALA A 301 3.21 -8.43 -12.15
N TYR A 302 4.53 -8.24 -12.26
CA TYR A 302 5.45 -8.13 -11.13
C TYR A 302 5.22 -6.82 -10.34
N SER A 303 5.00 -5.71 -11.05
CA SER A 303 4.66 -4.42 -10.45
C SER A 303 3.30 -4.46 -9.75
N ILE A 304 2.30 -5.08 -10.38
CA ILE A 304 0.96 -5.28 -9.82
C ILE A 304 1.02 -6.15 -8.55
N SER A 305 1.72 -7.29 -8.62
CA SER A 305 1.95 -8.23 -7.50
C SER A 305 2.65 -7.57 -6.30
N SER A 306 3.71 -6.80 -6.55
CA SER A 306 4.45 -6.08 -5.49
C SER A 306 3.58 -5.03 -4.79
N CYS A 307 2.77 -4.29 -5.58
CA CYS A 307 1.81 -3.31 -5.06
C CYS A 307 0.71 -3.97 -4.22
N TYR A 308 0.21 -5.14 -4.60
CA TYR A 308 -0.71 -5.92 -3.75
C TYR A 308 -0.06 -6.32 -2.42
N GLY A 309 1.21 -6.72 -2.40
CA GLY A 309 1.93 -7.10 -1.19
C GLY A 309 1.91 -6.00 -0.12
N GLY A 310 2.33 -4.79 -0.49
CA GLY A 310 2.31 -3.64 0.43
C GLY A 310 0.91 -3.12 0.76
N MET A 311 -0.04 -3.23 -0.17
CA MET A 311 -1.45 -2.92 0.08
C MET A 311 -2.03 -3.85 1.15
N PHE A 312 -1.78 -5.16 1.07
CA PHE A 312 -2.21 -6.10 2.10
C PHE A 312 -1.43 -5.92 3.41
N MET A 313 -0.14 -5.57 3.38
CA MET A 313 0.63 -5.25 4.59
C MET A 313 0.04 -4.04 5.34
N GLU A 314 -0.15 -2.91 4.66
CA GLU A 314 -0.71 -1.68 5.26
C GLU A 314 -2.08 -1.93 5.89
N ASN A 315 -2.93 -2.75 5.26
CA ASN A 315 -4.21 -3.13 5.84
C ASN A 315 -4.06 -3.83 7.21
N ILE A 316 -3.17 -4.81 7.32
CA ILE A 316 -2.99 -5.56 8.57
C ILE A 316 -2.34 -4.69 9.64
N VAL A 317 -1.35 -3.87 9.26
CA VAL A 317 -0.68 -2.90 10.15
C VAL A 317 -1.68 -1.85 10.69
N THR A 318 -2.62 -1.39 9.86
CA THR A 318 -3.72 -0.50 10.27
C THR A 318 -4.73 -1.21 11.16
N ALA A 319 -5.10 -2.47 10.88
CA ALA A 319 -5.94 -3.28 11.77
C ALA A 319 -5.31 -3.51 13.16
N GLN A 320 -3.97 -3.50 13.23
CA GLN A 320 -3.17 -3.58 14.46
C GLN A 320 -2.96 -2.20 15.14
N GLY A 321 -3.65 -1.15 14.69
CA GLY A 321 -3.57 0.21 15.27
C GLY A 321 -2.22 0.92 15.04
N SER A 322 -1.43 0.44 14.08
CA SER A 322 -0.07 0.94 13.77
C SER A 322 0.07 1.51 12.36
N GLY A 323 -1.06 1.70 11.66
CA GLY A 323 -1.12 2.21 10.28
C GLY A 323 -0.65 3.65 10.09
N GLY A 324 -0.65 4.13 8.85
CA GLY A 324 -0.26 5.49 8.48
C GLY A 324 -1.02 6.64 9.18
N SER A 325 -2.10 6.35 9.91
CA SER A 325 -2.71 7.27 10.89
C SER A 325 -3.30 6.51 12.09
N LYS A 326 -3.13 7.06 13.30
CA LYS A 326 -3.36 6.35 14.58
C LYS A 326 -4.83 6.09 14.92
N ASP A 327 -5.73 6.92 14.41
CA ASP A 327 -7.17 6.83 14.66
C ASP A 327 -7.93 6.41 13.37
N HIS A 328 -7.24 5.72 12.45
CA HIS A 328 -7.87 5.06 11.29
C HIS A 328 -8.15 3.58 11.59
N GLU A 329 -9.41 3.16 11.47
CA GLU A 329 -9.81 1.75 11.53
C GLU A 329 -10.13 1.22 10.12
N THR A 330 -9.46 0.14 9.69
CA THR A 330 -9.79 -0.51 8.42
C THR A 330 -11.02 -1.42 8.54
N LYS A 331 -11.92 -1.34 7.56
CA LYS A 331 -13.07 -2.25 7.41
C LYS A 331 -12.68 -3.64 6.85
N TRP A 332 -11.41 -3.87 6.48
CA TRP A 332 -10.92 -5.12 5.88
C TRP A 332 -10.13 -5.97 6.88
N ALA A 333 -10.55 -5.96 8.14
CA ALA A 333 -10.16 -6.90 9.18
C ALA A 333 -11.42 -7.28 9.98
N SER A 334 -11.47 -8.51 10.50
CA SER A 334 -12.61 -8.98 11.31
C SER A 334 -12.21 -10.16 12.20
N THR A 335 -13.14 -10.71 12.98
CA THR A 335 -12.91 -11.92 13.80
C THR A 335 -12.81 -13.22 12.99
N ASP A 336 -13.08 -13.19 11.67
CA ASP A 336 -12.75 -14.27 10.75
C ASP A 336 -11.24 -14.25 10.44
N PRO A 337 -10.47 -15.30 10.82
CA PRO A 337 -9.02 -15.35 10.60
C PRO A 337 -8.60 -15.34 9.13
N HIS A 338 -9.51 -15.62 8.19
CA HIS A 338 -9.25 -15.66 6.75
C HIS A 338 -9.78 -14.42 6.00
N PHE A 339 -10.45 -13.50 6.69
CA PHE A 339 -10.94 -12.23 6.11
C PHE A 339 -9.81 -11.17 6.11
N PRO A 340 -9.55 -10.47 5.00
CA PRO A 340 -10.40 -10.33 3.80
C PRO A 340 -10.10 -11.37 2.70
N CYS A 341 -9.03 -12.15 2.82
CA CYS A 341 -8.55 -13.03 1.75
C CYS A 341 -9.63 -13.99 1.24
N ASN A 342 -10.41 -14.64 2.10
CA ASN A 342 -11.45 -15.57 1.66
C ASN A 342 -12.59 -14.98 0.80
N SER A 343 -12.68 -13.65 0.67
CA SER A 343 -13.85 -12.97 0.09
C SER A 343 -13.53 -11.77 -0.82
N ILE A 344 -12.33 -11.19 -0.77
CA ILE A 344 -11.97 -9.96 -1.50
C ILE A 344 -11.95 -10.09 -3.04
N ASP A 345 -11.41 -11.20 -3.54
CA ASP A 345 -11.29 -11.53 -4.98
C ASP A 345 -11.11 -13.06 -5.09
N GLN A 346 -11.23 -13.65 -6.28
CA GLN A 346 -10.89 -15.06 -6.52
C GLN A 346 -9.59 -15.25 -7.31
N ASN A 347 -9.05 -14.17 -7.91
CA ASN A 347 -7.79 -14.15 -8.63
C ASN A 347 -6.62 -14.69 -7.78
N PHE A 348 -5.84 -15.62 -8.34
CA PHE A 348 -4.75 -16.28 -7.61
C PHE A 348 -3.69 -15.30 -7.09
N GLU A 349 -3.32 -14.24 -7.82
CA GLU A 349 -2.28 -13.31 -7.36
C GLU A 349 -2.78 -12.44 -6.21
N VAL A 350 -4.03 -11.96 -6.27
CA VAL A 350 -4.66 -11.22 -5.16
C VAL A 350 -4.77 -12.12 -3.92
N GLN A 351 -5.17 -13.39 -4.10
CA GLN A 351 -5.19 -14.39 -3.03
C GLN A 351 -3.80 -14.64 -2.44
N TYR A 352 -2.80 -14.85 -3.30
CA TYR A 352 -1.42 -15.13 -2.92
C TYR A 352 -0.86 -13.99 -2.07
N GLN A 353 -0.97 -12.74 -2.53
CA GLN A 353 -0.45 -11.58 -1.79
C GLN A 353 -1.21 -11.30 -0.48
N CYS A 354 -2.52 -11.59 -0.43
CA CYS A 354 -3.30 -11.50 0.80
C CYS A 354 -2.88 -12.57 1.82
N TYR A 355 -2.88 -13.85 1.42
CA TYR A 355 -2.45 -14.95 2.29
C TYR A 355 -0.96 -14.88 2.65
N GLN A 356 -0.13 -14.23 1.82
CA GLN A 356 1.26 -13.92 2.16
C GLN A 356 1.38 -13.00 3.37
N MET A 357 0.35 -12.26 3.81
CA MET A 357 0.37 -11.41 5.02
C MET A 357 -0.62 -11.85 6.12
N GLN A 358 -1.66 -12.61 5.79
CA GLN A 358 -2.83 -12.85 6.65
C GLN A 358 -2.51 -13.42 8.04
N THR A 359 -1.45 -14.21 8.22
CA THR A 359 -1.11 -14.79 9.54
C THR A 359 -0.76 -13.74 10.60
N SER A 360 -0.33 -12.52 10.22
CA SER A 360 -0.08 -11.45 11.19
C SER A 360 -1.38 -11.04 11.88
N TRP A 361 -2.51 -11.04 11.17
CA TRP A 361 -3.84 -10.80 11.75
C TRP A 361 -4.35 -12.02 12.53
N MET A 362 -4.10 -13.25 12.05
CA MET A 362 -4.40 -14.46 12.82
C MET A 362 -3.69 -14.46 14.18
N LEU A 363 -2.43 -14.00 14.25
CA LEU A 363 -1.71 -13.83 15.51
C LEU A 363 -2.36 -12.77 16.41
N SER A 364 -2.78 -11.63 15.86
CA SER A 364 -3.49 -10.59 16.61
C SER A 364 -4.83 -11.07 17.19
N LEU A 365 -5.60 -11.85 16.44
CA LEU A 365 -6.85 -12.47 16.92
C LEU A 365 -6.63 -13.54 17.99
N PHE A 366 -5.44 -14.12 18.07
CA PHE A 366 -5.14 -15.33 18.85
C PHE A 366 -4.07 -15.10 19.94
N ASP A 367 -3.86 -13.85 20.39
CA ASP A 367 -2.87 -13.50 21.44
C ASP A 367 -1.45 -14.01 21.13
N TYR A 368 -1.03 -13.93 19.86
CA TYR A 368 0.22 -14.46 19.29
C TYR A 368 0.41 -15.99 19.45
N ASN A 369 -0.68 -16.75 19.61
CA ASN A 369 -0.63 -18.22 19.73
C ASN A 369 -0.37 -18.92 18.38
N PHE A 370 0.91 -19.12 18.04
CA PHE A 370 1.35 -19.86 16.86
C PHE A 370 0.79 -21.31 16.78
N ASP A 371 0.54 -22.00 17.90
CA ASP A 371 -0.08 -23.35 17.91
C ASP A 371 -1.56 -23.35 17.52
N ARG A 372 -2.20 -22.17 17.49
CA ARG A 372 -3.54 -21.95 16.91
C ARG A 372 -3.44 -21.53 15.45
N VAL A 373 -2.51 -20.63 15.09
CA VAL A 373 -2.32 -20.18 13.69
C VAL A 373 -1.95 -21.32 12.75
N GLN A 374 -1.06 -22.26 13.14
CA GLN A 374 -0.72 -23.39 12.26
C GLN A 374 -1.94 -24.27 11.91
N LYS A 375 -2.90 -24.38 12.83
CA LYS A 375 -4.17 -25.13 12.64
C LYS A 375 -5.16 -24.36 11.79
N GLU A 376 -5.06 -23.04 11.77
CA GLU A 376 -5.87 -22.14 10.95
C GLU A 376 -5.39 -22.16 9.49
N CYS A 377 -4.07 -22.23 9.24
CA CYS A 377 -3.55 -22.36 7.88
C CYS A 377 -4.08 -23.58 7.11
N PHE A 378 -4.37 -24.70 7.78
CA PHE A 378 -5.02 -25.87 7.17
C PHE A 378 -6.48 -25.64 6.73
N LYS A 379 -7.10 -24.51 7.11
CA LYS A 379 -8.45 -24.11 6.67
C LYS A 379 -8.45 -23.12 5.51
N ALA A 380 -7.27 -22.68 5.05
CA ALA A 380 -7.15 -21.85 3.86
C ALA A 380 -7.65 -22.61 2.61
N ARG A 381 -7.88 -21.90 1.51
CA ARG A 381 -8.11 -22.53 0.20
C ARG A 381 -6.91 -23.45 -0.11
N ALA A 382 -7.14 -24.61 -0.73
CA ALA A 382 -6.12 -25.67 -0.81
C ALA A 382 -4.79 -25.22 -1.48
N ASP A 383 -4.88 -24.29 -2.43
CA ASP A 383 -3.75 -23.63 -3.12
C ASP A 383 -3.09 -22.49 -2.33
N MET A 384 -3.61 -22.15 -1.15
CA MET A 384 -3.15 -21.09 -0.26
C MET A 384 -2.57 -21.62 1.07
N ILE A 385 -2.59 -22.93 1.31
CA ILE A 385 -2.05 -23.54 2.54
C ILE A 385 -0.54 -23.31 2.64
N ASP A 386 0.22 -23.55 1.56
CA ASP A 386 1.65 -23.23 1.45
C ASP A 386 1.92 -21.74 1.72
N VAL A 387 1.07 -20.87 1.16
CA VAL A 387 1.20 -19.42 1.25
C VAL A 387 1.00 -18.97 2.71
N CYS A 388 0.03 -19.56 3.41
CA CYS A 388 -0.20 -19.32 4.83
C CYS A 388 0.99 -19.80 5.69
N PHE A 389 1.60 -20.95 5.40
CA PHE A 389 2.81 -21.38 6.11
C PHE A 389 4.05 -20.53 5.79
N LYS A 390 4.17 -19.99 4.58
CA LYS A 390 5.19 -18.98 4.24
C LYS A 390 4.98 -17.69 5.04
N SER A 391 3.73 -17.24 5.19
CA SER A 391 3.33 -16.09 6.00
C SER A 391 3.62 -16.31 7.49
N PHE A 392 3.29 -17.50 8.04
CA PHE A 392 3.66 -17.93 9.40
C PHE A 392 5.18 -17.85 9.59
N GLY A 393 5.96 -18.24 8.59
CA GLY A 393 7.41 -18.10 8.56
C GLY A 393 7.89 -16.66 8.73
N ARG A 394 7.32 -15.71 7.96
CA ARG A 394 7.62 -14.27 8.13
C ARG A 394 7.34 -13.82 9.56
N ASP A 395 6.17 -14.15 10.11
CA ASP A 395 5.81 -13.74 11.46
C ASP A 395 6.68 -14.38 12.53
N ALA A 396 7.10 -15.64 12.35
CA ALA A 396 8.05 -16.30 13.23
C ALA A 396 9.40 -15.56 13.23
N ALA A 397 9.88 -15.07 12.09
CA ALA A 397 11.08 -14.23 12.02
C ALA A 397 10.88 -12.85 12.66
N GLY A 398 9.77 -12.16 12.38
CA GLY A 398 9.47 -10.85 12.99
C GLY A 398 9.34 -10.93 14.52
N HIS A 399 8.45 -11.79 15.02
CA HIS A 399 8.15 -11.96 16.44
C HIS A 399 9.38 -12.38 17.27
N THR A 400 10.32 -13.14 16.69
CA THR A 400 11.53 -13.59 17.38
C THR A 400 12.72 -12.65 17.23
N LEU A 401 12.53 -11.49 16.61
CA LEU A 401 13.58 -10.53 16.21
C LEU A 401 14.69 -11.17 15.34
N ARG A 402 14.28 -12.06 14.42
CA ARG A 402 15.11 -12.87 13.50
C ARG A 402 16.01 -13.93 14.17
N ASN A 403 15.78 -14.26 15.45
CA ASN A 403 16.62 -15.23 16.16
C ASN A 403 16.50 -16.66 15.55
N PRO A 404 17.58 -17.25 14.99
CA PRO A 404 17.50 -18.51 14.25
C PRO A 404 16.91 -19.69 15.04
N PHE A 405 17.33 -19.88 16.29
CA PHE A 405 16.87 -20.98 17.14
C PHE A 405 15.37 -20.87 17.44
N LYS A 406 14.90 -19.66 17.80
CA LYS A 406 13.47 -19.43 18.03
C LYS A 406 12.63 -19.58 16.76
N ILE A 407 13.15 -19.18 15.59
CA ILE A 407 12.49 -19.43 14.29
C ILE A 407 12.30 -20.93 14.06
N ARG A 408 13.38 -21.71 14.19
CA ARG A 408 13.33 -23.17 14.06
C ARG A 408 12.29 -23.77 15.01
N ASP A 409 12.27 -23.33 16.27
CA ASP A 409 11.38 -23.85 17.31
C ASP A 409 9.91 -23.44 17.10
N LEU A 410 9.64 -22.31 16.43
CA LEU A 410 8.29 -21.94 15.97
C LEU A 410 7.89 -22.72 14.71
N CYS A 411 8.75 -22.83 13.69
CA CYS A 411 8.45 -23.62 12.50
C CYS A 411 8.26 -25.11 12.82
N ALA A 412 8.94 -25.65 13.84
CA ALA A 412 8.74 -27.02 14.32
C ALA A 412 7.34 -27.30 14.89
N LYS A 413 6.49 -26.27 15.08
CA LYS A 413 5.06 -26.42 15.39
C LYS A 413 4.21 -26.73 14.16
N VAL A 414 4.72 -26.45 12.96
CA VAL A 414 4.09 -26.79 11.68
C VAL A 414 4.31 -28.29 11.42
N PRO A 415 3.26 -29.09 11.15
CA PRO A 415 3.43 -30.51 10.86
C PRO A 415 4.31 -30.73 9.62
N ASP A 416 5.31 -31.61 9.71
CA ASP A 416 6.16 -32.00 8.56
C ASP A 416 5.43 -33.00 7.65
N VAL A 417 4.37 -32.50 7.02
CA VAL A 417 3.68 -33.12 5.89
C VAL A 417 3.77 -32.15 4.72
N GLN A 418 3.90 -32.67 3.49
CA GLN A 418 3.97 -31.87 2.26
C GLN A 418 5.04 -30.75 2.25
N ASN A 419 6.08 -30.86 3.09
CA ASN A 419 7.17 -29.89 3.28
C ASN A 419 6.78 -28.55 3.95
N TYR A 420 5.59 -28.42 4.58
CA TYR A 420 5.15 -27.16 5.18
C TYR A 420 6.14 -26.57 6.21
N TYR A 421 6.88 -27.42 6.95
CA TYR A 421 7.97 -26.99 7.83
C TYR A 421 9.04 -26.18 7.07
N TYR A 422 9.50 -26.68 5.92
CA TYR A 422 10.53 -26.00 5.11
C TYR A 422 9.98 -24.74 4.43
N ILE A 423 8.69 -24.69 4.13
CA ILE A 423 8.02 -23.50 3.60
C ILE A 423 7.92 -22.39 4.68
N CYS A 424 7.68 -22.76 5.94
CA CYS A 424 7.83 -21.85 7.08
C CYS A 424 9.27 -21.33 7.20
N VAL A 425 10.28 -22.21 7.11
CA VAL A 425 11.69 -21.79 7.15
C VAL A 425 12.03 -20.85 5.98
N VAL A 426 11.55 -21.12 4.76
CA VAL A 426 11.73 -20.22 3.60
C VAL A 426 11.07 -18.86 3.85
N GLY A 427 9.85 -18.82 4.40
CA GLY A 427 9.19 -17.58 4.80
C GLY A 427 10.02 -16.77 5.81
N ALA A 428 10.56 -17.44 6.82
CA ALA A 428 11.40 -16.81 7.84
C ALA A 428 12.74 -16.32 7.29
N THR A 429 13.44 -17.14 6.49
CA THR A 429 14.73 -16.82 5.87
C THR A 429 14.67 -15.56 5.02
N ASN A 430 13.57 -15.33 4.28
CA ASN A 430 13.38 -14.07 3.54
C ASN A 430 13.47 -12.86 4.47
N VAL A 431 12.72 -12.81 5.57
CA VAL A 431 12.74 -11.66 6.52
C VAL A 431 14.12 -11.39 7.10
N ILE A 432 14.93 -12.42 7.39
CA ILE A 432 16.31 -12.21 7.87
C ILE A 432 17.16 -11.50 6.81
N ILE A 433 16.96 -11.86 5.55
CA ILE A 433 17.65 -11.29 4.39
C ILE A 433 17.17 -9.85 4.13
N ASP A 434 15.86 -9.60 4.24
CA ASP A 434 15.21 -8.32 3.90
C ASP A 434 15.52 -7.19 4.91
N PHE A 435 15.79 -7.51 6.18
CA PHE A 435 16.12 -6.51 7.22
C PHE A 435 17.55 -5.90 7.12
N TRP A 436 18.32 -6.29 6.10
CA TRP A 436 19.77 -6.15 5.92
C TRP A 436 20.57 -5.18 6.83
N GLY A 437 21.56 -5.73 7.53
CA GLY A 437 22.65 -5.03 8.21
C GLY A 437 23.82 -5.97 8.51
N ASP A 438 24.99 -5.44 8.86
CA ASP A 438 26.23 -6.23 8.93
C ASP A 438 26.14 -7.44 9.88
N GLY A 439 25.49 -7.27 11.04
CA GLY A 439 25.24 -8.33 12.03
C GLY A 439 24.12 -9.33 11.68
N LEU A 440 23.32 -9.07 10.63
CA LEU A 440 22.27 -9.99 10.15
C LEU A 440 22.79 -10.99 9.11
N SER A 441 23.86 -10.63 8.40
CA SER A 441 24.44 -11.42 7.30
C SER A 441 24.72 -12.89 7.67
N THR A 442 25.04 -13.15 8.95
CA THR A 442 25.29 -14.48 9.50
C THR A 442 24.04 -15.19 10.01
N GLN A 443 22.96 -14.46 10.37
CA GLN A 443 21.75 -15.05 10.95
C GLN A 443 21.00 -15.96 9.96
N ALA A 444 20.93 -15.56 8.67
CA ALA A 444 20.28 -16.38 7.64
C ALA A 444 21.04 -17.68 7.40
N THR A 445 22.38 -17.60 7.33
CA THR A 445 23.26 -18.77 7.24
C THR A 445 23.17 -19.68 8.48
N GLU A 446 23.08 -19.11 9.68
CA GLU A 446 22.93 -19.86 10.92
C GLU A 446 21.56 -20.56 11.00
N LEU A 447 20.48 -19.89 10.55
CA LEU A 447 19.17 -20.53 10.41
C LEU A 447 19.24 -21.74 9.48
N CYS A 448 19.94 -21.65 8.34
CA CYS A 448 20.15 -22.82 7.49
C CYS A 448 20.98 -23.91 8.18
N ARG A 449 22.06 -23.55 8.87
CA ARG A 449 22.98 -24.50 9.55
C ARG A 449 22.30 -25.36 10.61
N ILE A 450 21.32 -24.82 11.33
CA ILE A 450 20.62 -25.54 12.42
C ILE A 450 19.43 -26.40 11.96
N LEU A 451 19.22 -26.54 10.64
CA LEU A 451 18.20 -27.43 10.07
C LEU A 451 18.70 -28.87 9.96
N PRO A 452 17.78 -29.86 9.89
CA PRO A 452 18.09 -31.17 9.33
C PRO A 452 18.61 -31.07 7.90
N GLU A 453 19.46 -32.00 7.48
CA GLU A 453 20.08 -32.03 6.13
C GLU A 453 19.07 -31.98 4.97
N THR A 454 17.87 -32.53 5.17
CA THR A 454 16.73 -32.43 4.24
C THR A 454 16.31 -30.99 3.95
N GLY A 455 16.40 -30.09 4.95
CA GLY A 455 16.07 -28.67 4.83
C GLY A 455 17.23 -27.78 4.40
N LYS A 456 18.45 -28.11 4.80
CA LYS A 456 19.66 -27.31 4.52
C LYS A 456 19.80 -26.94 3.04
N ARG A 457 19.64 -27.90 2.13
CA ARG A 457 19.73 -27.66 0.68
C ARG A 457 18.71 -26.64 0.19
N SER A 458 17.48 -26.69 0.68
CA SER A 458 16.43 -25.74 0.30
C SER A 458 16.77 -24.35 0.84
N CYS A 459 17.09 -24.23 2.13
CA CYS A 459 17.45 -22.97 2.76
C CYS A 459 18.66 -22.28 2.10
N TYR A 460 19.75 -23.01 1.84
CA TYR A 460 20.92 -22.45 1.16
C TYR A 460 20.67 -22.10 -0.31
N THR A 461 19.77 -22.82 -1.01
CA THR A 461 19.35 -22.43 -2.37
C THR A 461 18.53 -21.12 -2.34
N THR A 462 17.58 -20.99 -1.41
CA THR A 462 16.80 -19.75 -1.21
C THR A 462 17.72 -18.58 -0.86
N LEU A 463 18.63 -18.75 0.10
CA LEU A 463 19.58 -17.72 0.51
C LEU A 463 20.44 -17.27 -0.68
N ALA A 464 21.07 -18.20 -1.39
CA ALA A 464 21.89 -17.89 -2.57
C ALA A 464 21.11 -17.13 -3.65
N SER A 465 19.88 -17.55 -3.97
CA SER A 465 19.03 -16.85 -4.94
C SER A 465 18.75 -15.41 -4.53
N ARG A 466 18.36 -15.16 -3.28
CA ARG A 466 18.05 -13.81 -2.78
C ARG A 466 19.27 -12.88 -2.73
N LEU A 467 20.49 -13.41 -2.65
CA LEU A 467 21.71 -12.57 -2.71
C LEU A 467 21.88 -11.87 -4.08
N ASN A 468 21.40 -12.50 -5.16
CA ASN A 468 21.43 -11.89 -6.49
C ASN A 468 20.42 -10.74 -6.62
N ASP A 469 19.22 -10.88 -6.02
CA ASP A 469 18.21 -9.81 -6.01
C ASP A 469 18.70 -8.57 -5.23
N LEU A 470 19.47 -8.80 -4.16
CA LEU A 470 19.97 -7.79 -3.23
C LEU A 470 21.23 -7.04 -3.72
N PHE A 471 22.19 -7.74 -4.33
CA PHE A 471 23.55 -7.22 -4.47
C PHE A 471 24.12 -7.37 -5.88
N ASN A 472 24.25 -6.23 -6.58
CA ASN A 472 24.92 -6.17 -7.88
C ASN A 472 26.42 -6.53 -7.80
N THR A 473 27.09 -6.23 -6.68
CA THR A 473 28.53 -6.46 -6.48
C THR A 473 28.83 -7.89 -6.01
N LYS A 474 29.77 -8.56 -6.68
CA LYS A 474 30.14 -9.96 -6.36
C LYS A 474 30.78 -10.06 -4.98
N GLU A 475 31.51 -9.04 -4.56
CA GLU A 475 32.27 -8.96 -3.31
C GLU A 475 31.32 -9.06 -2.10
N ARG A 476 30.15 -8.40 -2.18
CA ARG A 476 29.15 -8.42 -1.10
C ARG A 476 28.37 -9.74 -1.05
N ARG A 477 28.14 -10.39 -2.20
CA ARG A 477 27.60 -11.76 -2.24
C ARG A 477 28.61 -12.76 -1.67
N GLN A 478 29.88 -12.66 -2.08
CA GLN A 478 30.95 -13.56 -1.66
C GLN A 478 31.15 -13.57 -0.14
N LEU A 479 31.14 -12.40 0.51
CA LEU A 479 31.22 -12.29 1.98
C LEU A 479 30.19 -13.16 2.71
N ILE A 480 29.01 -13.35 2.12
CA ILE A 480 27.91 -14.14 2.68
C ILE A 480 28.05 -15.60 2.24
N CYS A 481 28.35 -15.87 0.97
CA CYS A 481 28.69 -17.20 0.47
C CYS A 481 29.82 -17.87 1.27
N ASP A 482 30.79 -17.09 1.77
CA ASP A 482 31.90 -17.60 2.56
C ASP A 482 31.47 -18.11 3.94
N THR A 483 30.30 -17.69 4.44
CA THR A 483 29.72 -18.18 5.70
C THR A 483 29.00 -19.54 5.56
N PHE A 484 28.63 -19.96 4.33
CA PHE A 484 27.88 -21.20 4.09
C PHE A 484 28.69 -22.43 4.54
N GLU A 485 27.98 -23.48 4.95
CA GLU A 485 28.56 -24.82 5.15
C GLU A 485 29.16 -25.36 3.83
N ALA A 486 30.25 -26.13 3.93
CA ALA A 486 31.11 -26.48 2.79
C ALA A 486 30.36 -27.17 1.64
N ASP A 487 29.48 -28.13 1.96
CA ASP A 487 28.71 -28.92 0.99
C ASP A 487 27.64 -28.11 0.23
N TYR A 488 27.41 -26.87 0.65
CA TYR A 488 26.42 -25.95 0.08
C TYR A 488 27.04 -24.69 -0.55
N LYS A 489 28.36 -24.46 -0.41
CA LYS A 489 29.04 -23.28 -1.01
C LYS A 489 28.89 -23.20 -2.53
N ASN A 490 28.82 -24.34 -3.21
CA ASN A 490 28.59 -24.40 -4.67
C ASN A 490 27.24 -23.82 -5.11
N LEU A 491 26.23 -23.77 -4.25
CA LEU A 491 24.94 -23.13 -4.53
C LEU A 491 25.06 -21.60 -4.62
N CYS A 492 26.08 -21.01 -3.98
CA CYS A 492 26.29 -19.56 -3.91
C CYS A 492 27.31 -19.05 -4.94
N VAL A 493 28.19 -19.92 -5.44
CA VAL A 493 29.25 -19.57 -6.42
C VAL A 493 28.81 -19.78 -7.87
N ASN A 494 27.80 -20.62 -8.12
CA ASN A 494 27.30 -20.97 -9.46
C ASN A 494 25.99 -20.25 -9.84
N ASN A 495 25.57 -19.25 -9.06
CA ASN A 495 24.42 -18.38 -9.30
C ASN A 495 24.88 -16.92 -9.49
#